data_AF-M4ZR51-F1
#
_entry.id   AF-M4ZR51-F1
#
_cell.length_a   1.000
_cell.length_b   1.000
_cell.length_c   1.000
_cell.angle_alpha   90.00
_cell.angle_beta   90.00
_cell.angle_gamma   90.00
#
_symmetry.space_group_name_H-M   'P 1'
#
loop_
_entity.id
_entity.type
_entity.pdbx_description
1 polymer ?
#
loop_
_entity_poly.entity_id
_entity_poly.type
_entity_poly.pdbx_seq_one_letter_code
_entity_poly.pdbx_strand_id
1 'polypeptide(L)'
;MPLMASRVGLLAALLLAGCAADSQSRLPAFMRVRDPEPPPAEAAPDVPLLVRKNLDMIFVPTTQPRDLEASPPKRTDAGDAWTACVRAQIISVAGAPLRRQTYRLTIKQSEIIDRRRATASDCLSQDFKPILPTK
;
A
#
# COMPACT_ATOMS: atom_id res chain seq x y z
N MET A 1 -66.34 -22.41 38.24
CA MET A 1 -65.40 -23.56 38.26
C MET A 1 -65.56 -24.35 36.97
N PRO A 2 -64.57 -24.27 36.08
CA PRO A 2 -64.09 -25.49 35.41
C PRO A 2 -62.56 -25.63 35.53
N LEU A 3 -62.14 -26.90 35.45
CA LEU A 3 -60.78 -27.41 35.40
C LEU A 3 -59.98 -26.79 34.24
N MET A 4 -58.64 -26.76 34.37
CA MET A 4 -57.74 -27.45 33.43
C MET A 4 -56.29 -27.40 33.94
N ALA A 5 -55.71 -28.59 34.07
CA ALA A 5 -54.34 -28.83 34.40
C ALA A 5 -53.43 -28.73 33.16
N SER A 6 -52.15 -28.44 33.43
CA SER A 6 -50.98 -28.85 32.66
C SER A 6 -50.73 -28.19 31.30
N ARG A 7 -49.58 -27.49 31.18
CA ARG A 7 -48.42 -27.99 30.42
C ARG A 7 -47.21 -27.07 30.57
N VAL A 8 -46.11 -27.72 30.95
CA VAL A 8 -44.71 -27.30 30.89
C VAL A 8 -44.36 -26.74 29.51
N GLY A 9 -43.50 -25.72 29.46
CA GLY A 9 -42.92 -25.23 28.21
C GLY A 9 -41.88 -24.13 28.41
N LEU A 10 -40.76 -24.46 29.06
CA LEU A 10 -39.53 -23.68 29.05
C LEU A 10 -38.94 -23.71 27.63
N LEU A 11 -38.81 -22.58 26.92
CA LEU A 11 -38.00 -22.51 25.70
C LEU A 11 -37.15 -21.23 25.70
N ALA A 12 -35.85 -21.51 25.71
CA ALA A 12 -34.75 -20.63 25.98
C ALA A 12 -34.52 -19.60 24.87
N ALA A 13 -34.06 -18.42 25.30
CA ALA A 13 -33.32 -17.49 24.46
C ALA A 13 -32.06 -18.20 23.93
N LEU A 14 -31.98 -18.42 22.61
CA LEU A 14 -30.73 -18.72 21.94
C LEU A 14 -30.20 -17.42 21.33
N LEU A 15 -29.24 -16.89 22.08
CA LEU A 15 -28.37 -15.78 21.76
C LEU A 15 -27.67 -15.99 20.42
N LEU A 16 -27.41 -14.86 19.74
CA LEU A 16 -26.47 -14.75 18.63
C LEU A 16 -25.12 -15.38 19.02
N ALA A 17 -24.78 -16.51 18.42
CA ALA A 17 -23.45 -17.10 18.48
C ALA A 17 -23.12 -17.73 17.12
N GLY A 18 -22.75 -16.88 16.17
CA GLY A 18 -21.96 -17.27 15.00
C GLY A 18 -20.55 -16.75 15.21
N CYS A 19 -19.76 -17.49 15.97
CA CYS A 19 -18.39 -17.19 16.33
C CYS A 19 -17.44 -17.25 15.12
N ALA A 20 -16.31 -16.55 15.26
CA ALA A 20 -15.16 -16.54 14.38
C ALA A 20 -14.88 -17.91 13.73
N ALA A 21 -14.55 -17.88 12.43
CA ALA A 21 -13.99 -19.02 11.73
C ALA A 21 -12.72 -19.48 12.46
N ASP A 22 -12.83 -20.58 13.20
CA ASP A 22 -11.77 -21.17 14.00
C ASP A 22 -10.74 -21.87 13.10
N SER A 23 -9.71 -21.12 12.69
CA SER A 23 -8.54 -21.63 11.96
C SER A 23 -7.70 -22.62 12.79
N GLN A 24 -8.02 -22.82 14.08
CA GLN A 24 -7.36 -23.77 15.00
C GLN A 24 -8.17 -25.06 15.22
N SER A 25 -9.22 -25.29 14.40
CA SER A 25 -10.07 -26.47 14.52
C SER A 25 -9.27 -27.78 14.43
N ARG A 26 -9.44 -28.64 15.44
CA ARG A 26 -8.85 -30.00 15.56
C ARG A 26 -9.45 -31.00 14.56
N LEU A 27 -9.89 -30.54 13.40
CA LEU A 27 -10.43 -31.40 12.36
C LEU A 27 -9.29 -32.04 11.57
N PRO A 28 -9.44 -33.31 11.14
CA PRO A 28 -8.51 -33.91 10.17
C PRO A 28 -8.42 -33.05 8.90
N ALA A 29 -7.23 -33.03 8.28
CA ALA A 29 -6.93 -32.13 7.15
C ALA A 29 -7.92 -32.22 5.97
N PHE A 30 -8.55 -33.37 5.76
CA PHE A 30 -9.52 -33.60 4.68
C PHE A 30 -10.93 -33.02 4.95
N MET A 31 -11.22 -32.61 6.19
CA MET A 31 -12.46 -31.92 6.56
C MET A 31 -12.28 -30.40 6.71
N ARG A 32 -11.05 -29.89 6.58
CA ARG A 32 -10.80 -28.46 6.62
C ARG A 32 -11.27 -27.83 5.32
N VAL A 33 -12.04 -26.74 5.44
CA VAL A 33 -12.29 -25.85 4.32
C VAL A 33 -10.92 -25.40 3.82
N ARG A 34 -10.66 -25.60 2.53
CA ARG A 34 -9.42 -25.15 1.90
C ARG A 34 -9.33 -23.63 2.10
N ASP A 35 -8.22 -23.19 2.68
CA ASP A 35 -7.97 -21.76 2.84
C ASP A 35 -8.13 -21.07 1.48
N PRO A 36 -8.83 -19.92 1.42
CA PRO A 36 -8.91 -19.15 0.19
C PRO A 36 -7.49 -18.83 -0.27
N GLU A 37 -7.21 -19.09 -1.55
CA GLU A 37 -5.93 -18.73 -2.17
C GLU A 37 -5.68 -17.24 -1.96
N PRO A 38 -4.49 -16.83 -1.47
CA PRO A 38 -4.17 -15.41 -1.30
C PRO A 38 -4.32 -14.68 -2.64
N PRO A 39 -4.74 -13.40 -2.62
CA PRO A 39 -4.88 -12.63 -3.84
C PRO A 39 -3.55 -12.57 -4.60
N PRO A 40 -3.58 -12.54 -5.94
CA PRO A 40 -2.36 -12.46 -6.75
C PRO A 40 -1.48 -11.28 -6.32
N ALA A 41 -0.17 -11.50 -6.29
CA ALA A 41 0.79 -10.46 -5.98
C ALA A 41 0.70 -9.30 -6.99
N GLU A 42 0.71 -8.06 -6.49
CA GLU A 42 0.66 -6.87 -7.34
C GLU A 42 1.82 -6.88 -8.36
N ALA A 43 1.59 -6.44 -9.59
CA ALA A 43 2.68 -6.21 -10.54
C ALA A 43 3.61 -5.09 -10.06
N ALA A 44 4.85 -5.05 -10.56
CA ALA A 44 5.74 -3.92 -10.30
C ALA A 44 5.20 -2.64 -10.97
N PRO A 45 5.12 -1.51 -10.27
CA PRO A 45 4.57 -0.28 -10.82
C PRO A 45 5.55 0.38 -11.80
N ASP A 46 5.01 1.06 -12.81
CA ASP A 46 5.77 1.95 -13.68
C ASP A 46 6.10 3.26 -12.94
N VAL A 47 7.20 3.25 -12.19
CA VAL A 47 7.64 4.41 -11.40
C VAL A 47 7.85 5.65 -12.27
N PRO A 48 8.56 5.60 -13.42
CA PRO A 48 8.68 6.76 -14.31
C PRO A 48 7.35 7.38 -14.71
N LEU A 49 6.36 6.56 -15.09
CA LEU A 49 5.03 7.07 -15.44
C LEU A 49 4.32 7.70 -14.24
N LEU A 50 4.39 7.08 -13.07
CA LEU A 50 3.78 7.59 -11.85
C LEU A 50 4.39 8.94 -11.42
N VAL A 51 5.72 9.06 -11.47
CA VAL A 51 6.40 10.31 -11.11
C VAL A 51 5.96 11.44 -12.02
N ARG A 52 5.90 11.20 -13.33
CA ARG A 52 5.48 12.20 -14.31
C ARG A 52 4.04 12.67 -14.12
N LYS A 53 3.13 11.74 -13.80
CA LYS A 53 1.72 12.06 -13.57
C LYS A 53 1.49 12.83 -12.26
N ASN A 54 2.41 12.71 -11.30
CA ASN A 54 2.22 13.16 -9.92
C ASN A 54 3.31 14.13 -9.46
N LEU A 55 3.87 14.97 -10.34
CA LEU A 55 4.95 15.88 -9.99
C LEU A 55 4.58 16.85 -8.86
N ASP A 56 3.37 17.41 -8.89
CA ASP A 56 2.86 18.33 -7.86
C ASP A 56 2.63 17.62 -6.52
N MET A 57 2.38 16.31 -6.57
CA MET A 57 2.28 15.48 -5.39
C MET A 57 3.64 15.02 -4.89
N ILE A 58 4.73 15.09 -5.66
CA ILE A 58 6.06 14.66 -5.17
C ILE A 58 6.89 15.86 -4.73
N PHE A 59 6.84 16.94 -5.50
CA PHE A 59 7.61 18.16 -5.31
C PHE A 59 6.74 19.30 -4.82
N VAL A 60 7.37 20.34 -4.28
CA VAL A 60 6.65 21.52 -3.82
C VAL A 60 6.12 22.29 -5.05
N PRO A 61 4.84 22.71 -5.08
CA PRO A 61 4.24 23.35 -6.26
C PRO A 61 4.97 24.61 -6.77
N THR A 62 5.66 25.33 -5.90
CA THR A 62 6.43 26.55 -6.25
C THR A 62 7.83 26.23 -6.78
N THR A 63 8.05 25.03 -7.33
CA THR A 63 9.34 24.58 -7.82
C THR A 63 9.23 23.89 -9.16
N GLN A 64 10.29 23.95 -9.96
CA GLN A 64 10.41 23.24 -11.23
C GLN A 64 11.43 22.12 -11.07
N PRO A 65 11.01 20.85 -10.89
CA PRO A 65 11.92 19.72 -10.90
C PRO A 65 12.50 19.51 -12.31
N ARG A 66 13.83 19.44 -12.39
CA ARG A 66 14.61 19.09 -13.60
C ARG A 66 15.46 17.86 -13.33
N ASP A 67 15.96 17.24 -14.39
CA ASP A 67 16.82 16.06 -14.34
C ASP A 67 16.23 14.98 -13.43
N LEU A 68 14.96 14.63 -13.71
CA LEU A 68 14.23 13.63 -12.94
C LEU A 68 14.88 12.27 -13.11
N GLU A 69 15.16 11.62 -11.99
CA GLU A 69 15.70 10.28 -11.95
C GLU A 69 14.92 9.45 -10.93
N ALA A 70 14.68 8.18 -11.22
CA ALA A 70 14.00 7.26 -10.32
C ALA A 70 14.73 5.93 -10.22
N SER A 71 14.64 5.31 -9.05
CA SER A 71 15.07 3.93 -8.85
C SER A 71 14.03 2.94 -9.34
N PRO A 72 14.42 1.70 -9.66
CA PRO A 72 13.48 0.59 -9.80
C PRO A 72 12.59 0.45 -8.56
N PRO A 73 11.33 -0.01 -8.72
CA PRO A 73 10.47 -0.29 -7.59
C PRO A 73 10.99 -1.50 -6.79
N LYS A 74 11.02 -1.37 -5.47
CA LYS A 74 11.39 -2.43 -4.53
C LYS A 74 10.23 -2.73 -3.58
N ARG A 75 9.92 -4.00 -3.34
CA ARG A 75 8.91 -4.40 -2.35
C ARG A 75 9.24 -3.87 -0.95
N THR A 76 8.21 -3.49 -0.20
CA THR A 76 8.34 -3.28 1.25
C THR A 76 8.61 -4.61 1.95
N ASP A 77 9.16 -4.56 3.17
CA ASP A 77 9.40 -5.78 3.96
C ASP A 77 8.09 -6.50 4.31
N ALA A 78 6.98 -5.76 4.41
CA ALA A 78 5.63 -6.31 4.58
C ALA A 78 5.03 -6.90 3.29
N GLY A 79 5.63 -6.64 2.12
CA GLY A 79 5.22 -7.19 0.81
C GLY A 79 3.94 -6.59 0.21
N ASP A 80 3.19 -5.78 0.95
CA ASP A 80 1.88 -5.23 0.56
C ASP A 80 1.97 -3.93 -0.27
N ALA A 81 3.17 -3.38 -0.41
CA ALA A 81 3.43 -2.15 -1.12
C ALA A 81 4.79 -2.18 -1.82
N TRP A 82 5.02 -1.16 -2.62
CA TRP A 82 6.26 -0.89 -3.32
C TRP A 82 6.88 0.39 -2.80
N THR A 83 8.19 0.50 -2.91
CA THR A 83 8.95 1.72 -2.61
C THR A 83 9.86 2.05 -3.78
N ALA A 84 10.02 3.34 -4.02
CA ALA A 84 10.95 3.83 -5.02
C ALA A 84 11.57 5.15 -4.55
N CYS A 85 12.79 5.41 -4.96
CA CYS A 85 13.47 6.68 -4.70
C CYS A 85 13.40 7.53 -5.95
N VAL A 86 13.06 8.80 -5.79
CA VAL A 86 13.01 9.79 -6.87
C VAL A 86 13.90 10.94 -6.48
N ARG A 87 14.77 11.37 -7.38
CA ARG A 87 15.59 12.57 -7.18
C ARG A 87 15.45 13.51 -8.36
N ALA A 88 15.54 14.80 -8.06
CA ALA A 88 15.48 15.85 -9.07
C ALA A 88 16.33 17.05 -8.63
N GLN A 89 16.83 17.80 -9.61
CA GLN A 89 17.33 19.14 -9.38
C GLN A 89 16.14 20.10 -9.23
N ILE A 90 16.05 20.77 -8.10
CA ILE A 90 14.96 21.72 -7.85
C ILE A 90 15.40 23.11 -8.29
N ILE A 91 14.63 23.72 -9.19
CA ILE A 91 14.79 25.11 -9.61
C ILE A 91 13.64 25.91 -9.00
N SER A 92 13.94 27.07 -8.41
CA SER A 92 12.90 27.97 -7.92
C SER A 92 12.15 28.60 -9.10
N VAL A 93 10.94 29.13 -8.86
CA VAL A 93 10.22 29.90 -9.89
C VAL A 93 11.00 31.14 -10.39
N ALA A 94 11.95 31.64 -9.60
CA ALA A 94 12.84 32.73 -9.99
C ALA A 94 14.04 32.26 -10.86
N GLY A 95 14.12 30.96 -11.19
CA GLY A 95 15.17 30.40 -12.04
C GLY A 95 16.46 30.02 -11.32
N ALA A 96 16.58 30.27 -10.01
CA ALA A 96 17.77 29.91 -9.23
C ALA A 96 17.77 28.41 -8.89
N PRO A 97 18.86 27.66 -9.14
CA PRO A 97 18.98 26.27 -8.70
C PRO A 97 19.07 26.25 -7.18
N LEU A 98 18.19 25.48 -6.54
CA LEU A 98 18.15 25.36 -5.08
C LEU A 98 19.06 24.23 -4.62
N ARG A 99 18.57 22.98 -4.75
CA ARG A 99 19.28 21.79 -4.29
C ARG A 99 18.72 20.57 -5.00
N ARG A 100 19.56 19.56 -5.19
CA ARG A 100 19.08 18.22 -5.52
C ARG A 100 18.32 17.65 -4.33
N GLN A 101 17.07 17.25 -4.55
CA GLN A 101 16.22 16.67 -3.52
C GLN A 101 15.88 15.24 -3.90
N THR A 102 15.90 14.37 -2.89
CA THR A 102 15.54 12.96 -3.02
C THR A 102 14.34 12.67 -2.12
N TYR A 103 13.35 12.01 -2.69
CA TYR A 103 12.14 11.56 -2.01
C TYR A 103 12.05 10.04 -2.10
N ARG A 104 11.57 9.41 -1.02
CA ARG A 104 11.16 8.02 -0.99
C ARG A 104 9.65 7.98 -1.11
N LEU A 105 9.18 7.27 -2.12
CA LEU A 105 7.76 7.04 -2.40
C LEU A 105 7.37 5.69 -1.83
N THR A 106 6.15 5.61 -1.31
CA THR A 106 5.45 4.34 -1.08
C THR A 106 4.30 4.26 -2.06
N ILE A 107 4.23 3.17 -2.82
CA ILE A 107 3.29 2.95 -3.90
C ILE A 107 2.47 1.71 -3.58
N LYS A 108 1.15 1.79 -3.70
CA LYS A 108 0.23 0.66 -3.51
C LYS A 108 -0.86 0.74 -4.56
N GLN A 109 -1.17 -0.39 -5.20
CA GLN A 109 -2.16 -0.44 -6.29
C GLN A 109 -1.85 0.56 -7.41
N SER A 110 -0.57 0.72 -7.77
CA SER A 110 -0.09 1.72 -8.73
C SER A 110 -0.45 3.18 -8.40
N GLU A 111 -0.67 3.51 -7.13
CA GLU A 111 -0.88 4.88 -6.64
C GLU A 111 0.18 5.25 -5.59
N ILE A 112 0.64 6.50 -5.57
CA ILE A 112 1.58 6.98 -4.54
C ILE A 112 0.76 7.30 -3.28
N ILE A 113 0.91 6.48 -2.25
CA ILE A 113 0.15 6.59 -0.99
C ILE A 113 0.91 7.38 0.09
N ASP A 114 2.23 7.45 -0.02
CA ASP A 114 3.08 8.21 0.89
C ASP A 114 4.28 8.79 0.15
N ARG A 115 4.67 10.00 0.56
CA ARG A 115 5.89 10.67 0.11
C ARG A 115 6.64 11.18 1.33
N ARG A 116 7.93 10.89 1.39
CA ARG A 116 8.81 11.50 2.40
C ARG A 116 10.15 11.86 1.82
N ARG A 117 10.80 12.86 2.42
CA ARG A 117 12.18 13.18 2.07
C ARG A 117 13.07 12.00 2.46
N ALA A 118 13.91 11.55 1.53
CA ALA A 118 14.84 10.46 1.80
C ALA A 118 15.86 10.90 2.84
N THR A 119 16.06 10.06 3.85
CA THR A 119 17.17 10.22 4.79
C THR A 119 18.47 9.72 4.18
N ALA A 120 19.59 9.94 4.88
CA ALA A 120 20.90 9.56 4.40
C ALA A 120 21.03 8.07 4.08
N SER A 121 20.21 7.16 4.62
CA SER A 121 20.32 5.71 4.36
C SER A 121 19.27 5.18 3.36
N ASP A 122 18.15 5.87 3.17
CA ASP A 122 16.98 5.34 2.45
C ASP A 122 17.26 4.99 0.99
N CYS A 123 18.12 5.77 0.32
CA CYS A 123 18.27 5.75 -1.14
C CYS A 123 19.72 5.65 -1.62
N LEU A 124 20.70 5.38 -0.75
CA LEU A 124 22.13 5.40 -1.13
C LEU A 124 22.51 4.32 -2.14
N SER A 125 22.00 3.10 -1.96
CA SER A 125 22.36 1.94 -2.77
C SER A 125 21.48 1.76 -4.00
N GLN A 126 20.62 2.74 -4.30
CA GLN A 126 19.67 2.64 -5.40
C GLN A 126 20.32 3.02 -6.73
N ASP A 127 20.04 2.24 -7.76
CA ASP A 127 20.40 2.56 -9.14
C ASP A 127 19.38 3.57 -9.70
N PHE A 128 19.83 4.79 -10.01
CA PHE A 128 18.95 5.86 -10.49
C PHE A 128 18.99 5.93 -12.00
N LYS A 129 17.81 5.86 -12.62
CA LYS A 129 17.65 5.98 -14.07
C LYS A 129 16.92 7.27 -14.43
N PRO A 130 17.33 7.96 -15.50
CA PRO A 130 16.68 9.18 -15.94
C PRO A 130 15.25 8.89 -16.38
N ILE A 131 14.32 9.75 -15.95
CA ILE A 131 12.94 9.76 -16.41
C ILE A 131 12.89 10.64 -17.65
N LEU A 132 12.75 10.01 -18.81
CA LEU A 132 12.69 10.74 -20.07
C LEU A 132 11.38 11.54 -20.16
N PRO A 133 11.43 12.78 -20.69
CA PRO A 133 10.23 13.51 -21.03
C PRO A 133 9.45 12.70 -22.07
N THR A 134 8.14 12.65 -21.91
CA THR A 134 7.28 11.98 -22.89
C THR A 134 7.04 12.96 -24.02
N LYS A 135 7.32 12.46 -25.23
CA LYS A 135 7.16 13.18 -26.47
C LYS A 135 5.70 13.49 -26.75
#